data_AF-A0A7G8T9H1-F1
#
_entry.id   AF-A0A7G8T9H1-F1
#
_cell.length_a   1.000
_cell.length_b   1.000
_cell.length_c   1.000
_cell.angle_alpha   90.00
_cell.angle_beta   90.00
_cell.angle_gamma   90.00
#
_symmetry.space_group_name_H-M   'P 1'
#
loop_
_entity.id
_entity.type
_entity.pdbx_description
1 polymer ?
#
loop_
_entity_poly.entity_id
_entity_poly.type
_entity_poly.pdbx_seq_one_letter_code
_entity_poly.pdbx_strand_id
1 'polypeptide(L)'
;MKSKLRKILAGIVTFAVLGVSAAVPAFAADKTDTGTGSVTGNVTINGSISPLTISATHPINVAYAISPDAETFTAPDITVTNNTKVAVIATVESLKAASGGTLTFTDVDPSAKAWRSLNLADSKKYIALGISAKGNSGWNSGYSTSTHWAVNDSPLQVGTLNPSTSGALSLTADYGLAFDGAYTANHQLVFQFQLA
;
A
#
# COMPACT_ATOMS: atom_id res chain seq x y z
N MET A 1 -16.12 -71.41 -8.10
CA MET A 1 -14.95 -71.50 -9.01
C MET A 1 -14.67 -70.13 -9.60
N LYS A 2 -13.43 -69.65 -9.38
CA LYS A 2 -12.62 -68.71 -10.17
C LYS A 2 -13.08 -67.25 -10.35
N SER A 3 -12.24 -66.41 -9.73
CA SER A 3 -12.09 -64.95 -9.75
C SER A 3 -12.01 -64.31 -11.13
N LYS A 4 -12.37 -63.00 -11.19
CA LYS A 4 -11.50 -61.96 -11.79
C LYS A 4 -11.67 -60.62 -11.06
N LEU A 5 -10.62 -60.29 -10.33
CA LEU A 5 -10.25 -59.00 -9.77
C LEU A 5 -9.73 -58.09 -10.89
N ARG A 6 -10.20 -56.84 -11.00
CA ARG A 6 -9.45 -55.76 -11.69
C ARG A 6 -9.50 -54.49 -10.85
N LYS A 7 -8.32 -54.16 -10.32
CA LYS A 7 -7.93 -52.93 -9.61
C LYS A 7 -7.57 -51.85 -10.63
N ILE A 8 -8.07 -50.63 -10.48
CA ILE A 8 -7.48 -49.32 -10.88
C ILE A 8 -8.20 -48.29 -9.99
N LEU A 9 -7.70 -47.72 -8.89
CA LEU A 9 -6.49 -46.95 -8.53
C LEU A 9 -6.44 -45.49 -9.08
N ALA A 10 -6.67 -44.55 -8.15
CA ALA A 10 -6.14 -43.18 -8.00
C ALA A 10 -6.40 -42.12 -9.12
N GLY A 11 -6.58 -40.84 -8.84
CA GLY A 11 -6.36 -40.10 -7.60
C GLY A 11 -6.90 -38.67 -7.67
N ILE A 12 -7.31 -38.17 -6.51
CA ILE A 12 -7.60 -36.77 -6.22
C ILE A 12 -6.25 -36.08 -5.94
N VAL A 13 -5.92 -35.02 -6.67
CA VAL A 13 -4.82 -34.12 -6.30
C VAL A 13 -5.41 -32.77 -5.96
N THR A 14 -5.71 -32.58 -4.67
CA THR A 14 -5.97 -31.27 -4.09
C THR A 14 -4.62 -30.64 -3.79
N PHE A 15 -4.28 -29.57 -4.51
CA PHE A 15 -3.09 -28.76 -4.26
C PHE A 15 -3.38 -27.84 -3.06
N ALA A 16 -3.08 -28.29 -1.85
CA ALA A 16 -3.03 -27.43 -0.66
C ALA A 16 -1.56 -27.24 -0.28
N VAL A 17 -0.93 -26.20 -0.82
CA VAL A 17 0.36 -25.71 -0.33
C VAL A 17 0.09 -24.88 0.92
N LEU A 18 -0.08 -25.56 2.06
CA LEU A 18 0.10 -24.95 3.37
C LEU A 18 1.59 -25.00 3.66
N GLY A 19 2.28 -23.89 3.39
CA GLY A 19 3.65 -23.65 3.83
C GLY A 19 3.69 -23.52 5.35
N VAL A 20 3.59 -24.63 6.06
CA VAL A 20 4.04 -24.72 7.46
C VAL A 20 5.55 -24.89 7.38
N SER A 21 6.30 -23.81 7.56
CA SER A 21 7.72 -23.89 7.89
C SER A 21 7.82 -24.53 9.28
N ALA A 22 7.81 -25.86 9.33
CA ALA A 22 8.09 -26.59 10.54
C ALA A 22 9.49 -26.18 11.01
N ALA A 23 9.58 -25.56 12.19
CA ALA A 23 10.84 -25.36 12.87
C ALA A 23 11.48 -26.73 13.07
N VAL A 24 12.51 -27.05 12.30
CA VAL A 24 13.26 -28.29 12.45
C VAL A 24 13.96 -28.23 13.81
N PRO A 25 13.78 -29.21 14.71
CA PRO A 25 14.49 -29.23 15.98
C PRO A 25 16.00 -29.32 15.73
N ALA A 26 16.77 -28.48 16.43
CA ALA A 26 18.22 -28.47 16.35
C ALA A 26 18.80 -29.59 17.23
N PHE A 27 19.55 -30.52 16.64
CA PHE A 27 20.34 -31.51 17.36
C PHE A 27 21.83 -31.19 17.22
N ALA A 28 22.57 -31.25 18.33
CA ALA A 28 24.03 -31.21 18.28
C ALA A 28 24.56 -32.56 17.75
N ALA A 29 25.45 -32.51 16.77
CA ALA A 29 26.19 -33.70 16.34
C ALA A 29 27.36 -33.94 17.30
N ASP A 30 27.42 -35.13 17.88
CA ASP A 30 28.50 -35.49 18.81
C ASP A 30 29.80 -35.73 18.02
N LYS A 31 30.83 -34.93 18.30
CA LYS A 31 32.17 -35.08 17.75
C LYS A 31 33.20 -34.94 18.86
N THR A 32 34.08 -35.93 18.94
CA THR A 32 35.14 -35.98 19.96
C THR A 32 36.48 -35.64 19.32
N ASP A 33 37.11 -34.54 19.73
CA ASP A 33 38.51 -34.27 19.44
C ASP A 33 39.40 -34.93 20.51
N THR A 34 40.46 -35.61 20.09
CA THR A 34 41.38 -36.32 20.98
C THR A 34 42.83 -35.92 20.74
N GLY A 35 43.61 -35.74 21.80
CA GLY A 35 45.05 -35.48 21.75
C GLY A 35 45.73 -35.67 23.11
N THR A 36 47.05 -35.83 23.14
CA THR A 36 47.85 -35.91 24.38
C THR A 36 48.43 -34.54 24.70
N GLY A 37 47.75 -33.77 25.56
CA GLY A 37 48.10 -32.38 25.89
C GLY A 37 46.84 -31.49 25.95
N SER A 38 46.95 -30.25 25.47
CA SER A 38 45.79 -29.37 25.28
C SER A 38 45.07 -29.70 23.98
N VAL A 39 43.75 -29.86 24.02
CA VAL A 39 42.91 -30.05 22.84
C VAL A 39 42.03 -28.81 22.68
N THR A 40 42.07 -28.20 21.50
CA THR A 40 41.21 -27.06 21.13
C THR A 40 40.39 -27.46 19.93
N GLY A 41 39.06 -27.41 20.04
CA GLY A 41 38.12 -27.69 18.95
C GLY A 41 37.21 -26.50 18.69
N ASN A 42 36.85 -26.28 17.42
CA ASN A 42 35.89 -25.24 17.04
C ASN A 42 34.48 -25.85 16.94
N VAL A 43 33.50 -25.22 17.59
CA VAL A 43 32.08 -25.59 17.46
C VAL A 43 31.40 -24.61 16.51
N THR A 44 30.91 -25.09 15.38
CA THR A 44 30.12 -24.27 14.44
C THR A 44 28.66 -24.24 14.90
N ILE A 45 28.17 -23.03 15.24
CA ILE A 45 26.77 -22.79 15.59
C ILE A 45 26.03 -22.31 14.35
N ASN A 46 25.11 -23.13 13.83
CA ASN A 46 24.26 -22.77 12.70
C ASN A 46 22.92 -22.24 13.20
N GLY A 47 22.65 -20.95 12.95
CA GLY A 47 21.35 -20.32 13.19
C GLY A 47 20.57 -20.09 11.90
N SER A 48 19.25 -19.98 12.00
CA SER A 48 18.38 -19.51 10.91
C SER A 48 17.50 -18.38 11.40
N ILE A 49 17.26 -17.39 10.54
CA ILE A 49 16.42 -16.23 10.81
C ILE A 49 15.35 -16.16 9.71
N SER A 50 14.09 -16.03 10.11
CA SER A 50 13.00 -15.77 9.17
C SER A 50 12.92 -14.26 8.86
N PRO A 51 12.75 -13.87 7.58
CA PRO A 51 12.66 -12.46 7.21
C PRO A 51 11.36 -11.82 7.72
N LEU A 52 11.41 -10.52 7.97
CA LEU A 52 10.22 -9.73 8.31
C LEU A 52 9.35 -9.53 7.06
N THR A 53 8.05 -9.75 7.18
CA THR A 53 7.07 -9.41 6.14
C THR A 53 6.51 -8.02 6.38
N ILE A 54 6.56 -7.14 5.39
CA ILE A 54 5.89 -5.84 5.44
C ILE A 54 4.38 -6.07 5.36
N SER A 55 3.64 -5.52 6.32
CA SER A 55 2.18 -5.60 6.37
C SER A 55 1.59 -4.25 6.72
N ALA A 56 0.71 -3.74 5.85
CA ALA A 56 0.01 -2.47 6.04
C ALA A 56 -1.48 -2.62 5.67
N THR A 57 -2.34 -1.83 6.31
CA THR A 57 -3.77 -1.74 5.98
C THR A 57 -4.11 -0.33 5.51
N HIS A 58 -4.81 -0.24 4.38
CA HIS A 58 -5.37 1.00 3.84
C HIS A 58 -6.73 0.71 3.18
N PRO A 59 -7.60 1.71 2.99
CA PRO A 59 -8.84 1.55 2.24
C PRO A 59 -8.57 1.06 0.82
N ILE A 60 -9.47 0.22 0.30
CA ILE A 60 -9.45 -0.22 -1.10
C ILE A 60 -10.12 0.85 -1.98
N ASN A 61 -11.16 1.50 -1.46
CA ASN A 61 -11.92 2.53 -2.16
C ASN A 61 -12.07 3.76 -1.26
N VAL A 62 -11.91 4.94 -1.85
CA VAL A 62 -12.15 6.24 -1.22
C VAL A 62 -12.96 7.07 -2.20
N ALA A 63 -14.10 7.60 -1.75
CA ALA A 63 -14.95 8.45 -2.57
C ALA A 63 -14.76 9.91 -2.19
N TYR A 64 -14.63 10.77 -3.18
CA TYR A 64 -14.75 12.22 -3.02
C TYR A 64 -16.00 12.73 -3.72
N ALA A 65 -16.47 13.90 -3.31
CA ALA A 65 -17.61 14.59 -3.93
C ALA A 65 -17.28 16.07 -4.13
N ILE A 66 -17.71 16.59 -5.28
CA ILE A 66 -17.71 18.03 -5.58
C ILE A 66 -19.16 18.47 -5.63
N SER A 67 -19.50 19.52 -4.88
CA SER A 67 -20.77 20.23 -5.00
C SER A 67 -20.49 21.60 -5.60
N PRO A 68 -20.77 21.81 -6.90
CA PRO A 68 -20.57 23.12 -7.53
C PRO A 68 -21.44 24.20 -6.90
N ASP A 69 -22.69 23.87 -6.55
CA ASP A 69 -23.64 24.81 -5.94
C ASP A 69 -23.20 25.29 -4.55
N ALA A 70 -22.59 24.40 -3.76
CA ALA A 70 -22.05 24.75 -2.44
C ALA A 70 -20.59 25.19 -2.49
N GLU A 71 -19.94 25.10 -3.66
CA GLU A 71 -18.50 25.26 -3.84
C GLU A 71 -17.66 24.43 -2.83
N THR A 72 -18.10 23.19 -2.56
CA THR A 72 -17.41 22.30 -1.61
C THR A 72 -16.79 21.08 -2.27
N PHE A 73 -15.61 20.71 -1.77
CA PHE A 73 -14.97 19.41 -2.01
C PHE A 73 -14.99 18.62 -0.71
N THR A 74 -15.54 17.41 -0.75
CA THR A 74 -15.65 16.53 0.43
C THR A 74 -14.98 15.20 0.15
N ALA A 75 -14.11 14.77 1.05
CA ALA A 75 -13.49 13.44 1.01
C ALA A 75 -13.22 12.96 2.44
N PRO A 76 -13.31 11.65 2.73
CA PRO A 76 -12.90 11.12 4.01
C PRO A 76 -11.37 11.09 4.11
N ASP A 77 -10.86 10.99 5.34
CA ASP A 77 -9.44 10.72 5.54
C ASP A 77 -9.09 9.30 5.06
N ILE A 78 -7.88 9.15 4.50
CA ILE A 78 -7.32 7.87 4.10
C ILE A 78 -6.38 7.40 5.20
N THR A 79 -6.81 6.44 6.01
CA THR A 79 -5.98 5.90 7.10
C THR A 79 -5.09 4.77 6.61
N VAL A 80 -3.79 4.87 6.88
CA VAL A 80 -2.79 3.83 6.66
C VAL A 80 -2.33 3.30 8.01
N THR A 81 -2.37 1.98 8.22
CA THR A 81 -1.95 1.34 9.47
C THR A 81 -0.75 0.42 9.23
N ASN A 82 0.29 0.55 10.04
CA ASN A 82 1.44 -0.34 10.03
C ASN A 82 1.20 -1.55 10.94
N ASN A 83 1.03 -2.74 10.36
CA ASN A 83 0.87 -4.00 11.10
C ASN A 83 2.21 -4.74 11.31
N THR A 84 3.32 -4.16 10.85
CA THR A 84 4.67 -4.72 10.96
C THR A 84 5.22 -4.56 12.38
N LYS A 85 6.25 -5.35 12.73
CA LYS A 85 6.96 -5.26 14.02
C LYS A 85 8.02 -4.14 14.09
N VAL A 86 8.31 -3.49 12.97
CA VAL A 86 9.26 -2.37 12.88
C VAL A 86 8.59 -1.19 12.17
N ALA A 87 9.22 -0.02 12.23
CA ALA A 87 8.71 1.16 11.57
C ALA A 87 8.74 1.01 10.04
N VAL A 88 7.75 1.61 9.37
CA VAL A 88 7.64 1.60 7.90
C VAL A 88 7.55 3.02 7.37
N ILE A 89 8.22 3.28 6.26
CA ILE A 89 8.06 4.50 5.48
C ILE A 89 6.90 4.28 4.50
N ALA A 90 5.98 5.23 4.46
CA ALA A 90 4.90 5.28 3.49
C ALA A 90 5.18 6.35 2.44
N THR A 91 5.09 5.95 1.17
CA THR A 91 5.29 6.81 0.00
C THR A 91 4.02 6.78 -0.83
N VAL A 92 3.52 7.95 -1.22
CA VAL A 92 2.56 8.06 -2.34
C VAL A 92 3.38 7.93 -3.61
N GLU A 93 3.28 6.76 -4.24
CA GLU A 93 4.00 6.45 -5.47
C GLU A 93 3.37 7.18 -6.64
N SER A 94 2.04 7.16 -6.72
CA SER A 94 1.29 7.93 -7.71
C SER A 94 -0.15 8.17 -7.28
N LEU A 95 -0.72 9.28 -7.77
CA LEU A 95 -2.14 9.58 -7.77
C LEU A 95 -2.50 10.02 -9.19
N LYS A 96 -3.36 9.29 -9.90
CA LYS A 96 -3.67 9.58 -11.32
C LYS A 96 -5.14 9.37 -11.63
N ALA A 97 -5.69 10.18 -12.52
CA ALA A 97 -7.01 9.96 -13.10
C ALA A 97 -7.04 8.59 -13.79
N ALA A 98 -8.15 7.88 -13.59
CA ALA A 98 -8.39 6.55 -14.12
C ALA A 98 -9.73 6.53 -14.89
N SER A 99 -9.85 5.61 -15.84
CA SER A 99 -11.11 5.38 -16.54
C SER A 99 -12.14 4.67 -15.66
N GLY A 100 -13.39 4.62 -16.12
CA GLY A 100 -14.48 3.89 -15.47
C GLY A 100 -15.58 4.75 -14.84
N GLY A 101 -15.38 6.08 -14.80
CA GLY A 101 -16.45 7.04 -14.54
C GLY A 101 -17.18 7.48 -15.82
N THR A 102 -18.21 8.31 -15.68
CA THR A 102 -18.85 9.02 -16.81
C THR A 102 -17.93 10.06 -17.44
N LEU A 103 -16.93 10.55 -16.68
CA LEU A 103 -15.88 11.44 -17.15
C LEU A 103 -14.52 10.86 -16.74
N THR A 104 -13.50 11.15 -17.53
CA THR A 104 -12.10 10.95 -17.16
C THR A 104 -11.43 12.31 -17.16
N PHE A 105 -11.01 12.76 -15.97
CA PHE A 105 -10.31 14.03 -15.86
C PHE A 105 -8.88 13.95 -16.43
N THR A 106 -8.37 15.10 -16.81
CA THR A 106 -6.95 15.36 -17.02
C THR A 106 -6.42 16.08 -15.79
N ASP A 107 -5.51 15.45 -15.06
CA ASP A 107 -4.88 16.06 -13.90
C ASP A 107 -3.95 17.21 -14.35
N VAL A 108 -4.08 18.36 -13.71
CA VAL A 108 -3.25 19.55 -13.96
C VAL A 108 -2.78 20.17 -12.64
N ASP A 109 -1.81 21.07 -12.72
CA ASP A 109 -1.37 21.85 -11.56
C ASP A 109 -2.51 22.78 -11.07
N PRO A 110 -2.67 23.00 -9.76
CA PRO A 110 -3.67 23.93 -9.20
C PRO A 110 -3.57 25.35 -9.77
N SER A 111 -2.39 25.81 -10.16
CA SER A 111 -2.21 27.14 -10.76
C SER A 111 -2.51 27.19 -12.27
N ALA A 112 -2.73 26.05 -12.93
CA ALA A 112 -2.86 25.97 -14.39
C ALA A 112 -4.18 26.53 -14.94
N LYS A 113 -5.18 26.78 -14.08
CA LYS A 113 -6.52 27.18 -14.48
C LYS A 113 -7.07 28.28 -13.59
N ALA A 114 -7.88 29.17 -14.19
CA ALA A 114 -8.78 30.03 -13.45
C ALA A 114 -10.06 29.25 -13.12
N TRP A 115 -10.01 28.39 -12.09
CA TRP A 115 -11.02 27.38 -11.78
C TRP A 115 -12.46 27.90 -11.74
N ARG A 116 -12.67 29.07 -11.13
CA ARG A 116 -13.99 29.70 -10.99
C ARG A 116 -14.53 30.31 -12.29
N SER A 117 -13.70 30.41 -13.33
CA SER A 117 -14.05 30.94 -14.64
C SER A 117 -14.11 29.87 -15.74
N LEU A 118 -13.95 28.59 -15.37
CA LEU A 118 -14.01 27.50 -16.35
C LEU A 118 -15.42 27.34 -16.91
N ASN A 119 -15.51 27.18 -18.23
CA ASN A 119 -16.74 26.82 -18.90
C ASN A 119 -17.09 25.34 -18.65
N LEU A 120 -18.24 24.91 -19.18
CA LEU A 120 -18.75 23.54 -19.05
C LEU A 120 -17.77 22.48 -19.57
N ALA A 121 -17.15 22.71 -20.73
CA ALA A 121 -16.24 21.75 -21.34
C ALA A 121 -14.96 21.58 -20.51
N ASP A 122 -14.39 22.69 -20.04
CA ASP A 122 -13.17 22.67 -19.23
C ASP A 122 -13.41 22.13 -17.82
N SER A 123 -14.55 22.44 -17.21
CA SER A 123 -14.93 21.90 -15.89
C SER A 123 -15.09 20.38 -15.91
N LYS A 124 -15.60 19.82 -17.01
CA LYS A 124 -15.69 18.36 -17.22
C LYS A 124 -14.35 17.70 -17.57
N LYS A 125 -13.33 18.48 -17.91
CA LYS A 125 -12.06 17.98 -18.44
C LYS A 125 -10.91 18.06 -17.46
N TYR A 126 -10.81 19.14 -16.67
CA TYR A 126 -9.63 19.40 -15.85
C TYR A 126 -9.94 19.33 -14.36
N ILE A 127 -9.00 18.79 -13.59
CA ILE A 127 -8.99 18.81 -12.13
C ILE A 127 -7.54 18.94 -11.65
N ALA A 128 -7.32 19.58 -10.52
CA ALA A 128 -6.09 19.43 -9.76
C ALA A 128 -6.43 18.67 -8.48
N LEU A 129 -6.28 17.34 -8.48
CA LEU A 129 -6.49 16.51 -7.28
C LEU A 129 -5.15 16.36 -6.54
N GLY A 130 -5.16 16.50 -5.23
CA GLY A 130 -3.97 16.38 -4.39
C GLY A 130 -4.21 15.53 -3.16
N ILE A 131 -3.13 14.93 -2.65
CA ILE A 131 -3.11 14.19 -1.40
C ILE A 131 -1.97 14.69 -0.52
N SER A 132 -2.21 14.79 0.79
CA SER A 132 -1.20 15.23 1.76
C SER A 132 -1.35 14.48 3.09
N ALA A 133 -0.28 14.44 3.87
CA ALA A 133 -0.34 13.94 5.23
C ALA A 133 -1.25 14.83 6.08
N LYS A 134 -2.20 14.23 6.80
CA LYS A 134 -3.00 14.98 7.76
C LYS A 134 -2.16 15.29 8.99
N GLY A 135 -2.15 16.56 9.41
CA GLY A 135 -1.45 16.99 10.61
C GLY A 135 -1.93 16.25 11.86
N ASN A 136 -1.00 15.97 12.79
CA ASN A 136 -1.28 15.34 14.09
C ASN A 136 -2.01 13.98 14.00
N SER A 137 -1.86 13.25 12.89
CA SER A 137 -2.63 12.03 12.62
C SER A 137 -1.89 10.71 12.87
N GLY A 138 -0.77 10.74 13.61
CA GLY A 138 0.01 9.54 13.99
C GLY A 138 1.25 9.26 13.14
N TRP A 139 1.55 10.10 12.15
CA TRP A 139 2.85 10.13 11.49
C TRP A 139 3.96 10.54 12.46
N ASN A 140 5.14 9.92 12.33
CA ASN A 140 6.33 10.33 13.07
C ASN A 140 6.76 11.77 12.70
N SER A 141 7.46 12.44 13.61
CA SER A 141 8.00 13.79 13.37
C SER A 141 8.87 13.82 12.11
N GLY A 142 8.71 14.86 11.28
CA GLY A 142 9.41 14.98 10.00
C GLY A 142 8.63 14.43 8.79
N TYR A 143 7.34 14.13 8.95
CA TYR A 143 6.45 13.82 7.83
C TYR A 143 6.32 15.03 6.88
N SER A 144 6.09 14.76 5.60
CA SER A 144 5.92 15.78 4.57
C SER A 144 4.61 16.54 4.77
N THR A 145 4.71 17.87 4.82
CA THR A 145 3.55 18.77 4.79
C THR A 145 3.17 19.20 3.37
N SER A 146 3.90 18.74 2.36
CA SER A 146 3.64 19.06 0.96
C SER A 146 2.44 18.27 0.43
N THR A 147 1.70 18.89 -0.49
CA THR A 147 0.66 18.19 -1.26
C THR A 147 1.29 17.51 -2.47
N HIS A 148 1.08 16.20 -2.61
CA HIS A 148 1.36 15.48 -3.85
C HIS A 148 0.17 15.66 -4.77
N TRP A 149 0.31 16.54 -5.76
CA TRP A 149 -0.68 16.75 -6.81
C TRP A 149 -0.62 15.61 -7.81
N ALA A 150 -1.77 15.20 -8.34
CA ALA A 150 -1.89 14.09 -9.29
C ALA A 150 -1.10 14.33 -10.59
N VAL A 151 -0.87 15.60 -10.95
CA VAL A 151 -0.01 15.97 -12.08
C VAL A 151 1.47 15.61 -11.84
N ASN A 152 1.90 15.46 -10.58
CA ASN A 152 3.28 15.13 -10.25
C ASN A 152 3.58 13.67 -10.57
N ASP A 153 4.69 13.43 -11.28
CA ASP A 153 5.16 12.07 -11.59
C ASP A 153 6.20 11.55 -10.60
N SER A 154 6.73 12.43 -9.74
CA SER A 154 7.72 12.04 -8.72
C SER A 154 7.02 11.59 -7.44
N PRO A 155 7.36 10.40 -6.90
CA PRO A 155 6.82 9.92 -5.63
C PRO A 155 7.03 10.91 -4.48
N LEU A 156 6.09 10.94 -3.53
CA LEU A 156 6.22 11.72 -2.30
C LEU A 156 6.30 10.78 -1.10
N GLN A 157 7.44 10.77 -0.42
CA GLN A 157 7.54 10.17 0.91
C GLN A 157 6.67 10.98 1.88
N VAL A 158 5.60 10.36 2.37
CA VAL A 158 4.64 10.99 3.28
C VAL A 158 5.24 11.08 4.67
N GLY A 159 5.78 9.97 5.16
CA GLY A 159 6.32 9.89 6.51
C GLY A 159 6.54 8.46 6.97
N THR A 160 6.89 8.32 8.24
CA THR A 160 7.16 7.03 8.87
C THR A 160 6.07 6.72 9.90
N LEU A 161 5.67 5.45 9.98
CA LEU A 161 4.75 4.91 10.98
C LEU A 161 5.47 3.90 11.87
N ASN A 162 5.36 4.07 13.18
CA ASN A 162 5.84 3.10 14.16
C ASN A 162 5.03 1.78 14.09
N PRO A 163 5.53 0.70 14.71
CA PRO A 163 4.78 -0.55 14.79
C PRO A 163 3.39 -0.35 15.39
N SER A 164 2.36 -0.94 14.77
CA SER A 164 0.97 -0.92 15.26
C SER A 164 0.38 0.49 15.41
N THR A 165 0.86 1.46 14.64
CA THR A 165 0.29 2.83 14.58
C THR A 165 -0.34 3.11 13.23
N SER A 166 -1.21 4.12 13.21
CA SER A 166 -1.89 4.60 12.00
C SER A 166 -1.53 6.05 11.72
N GLY A 167 -1.47 6.40 10.43
CA GLY A 167 -1.35 7.75 9.91
C GLY A 167 -2.54 8.06 9.00
N ALA A 168 -3.00 9.30 8.96
CA ALA A 168 -4.06 9.70 8.05
C ALA A 168 -3.55 10.63 6.93
N LEU A 169 -4.13 10.50 5.75
CA LEU A 169 -3.96 11.44 4.64
C LEU A 169 -5.29 12.14 4.36
N SER A 170 -5.21 13.33 3.81
CA SER A 170 -6.39 14.10 3.37
C SER A 170 -6.26 14.43 1.88
N LEU A 171 -7.38 14.31 1.18
CA LEU A 171 -7.51 14.75 -0.21
C LEU A 171 -7.90 16.22 -0.28
N THR A 172 -7.44 16.89 -1.32
CA THR A 172 -7.81 18.26 -1.67
C THR A 172 -7.98 18.35 -3.19
N ALA A 173 -8.73 19.33 -3.68
CA ALA A 173 -8.83 19.56 -5.10
C ALA A 173 -9.12 21.02 -5.47
N ASP A 174 -8.60 21.44 -6.61
CA ASP A 174 -9.13 22.56 -7.37
C ASP A 174 -9.90 22.05 -8.60
N TYR A 175 -11.06 22.66 -8.85
CA TYR A 175 -12.06 22.15 -9.80
C TYR A 175 -12.94 23.27 -10.35
N GLY A 176 -13.46 23.07 -11.57
CA GLY A 176 -14.43 23.96 -12.19
C GLY A 176 -15.81 23.86 -11.53
N LEU A 177 -16.65 24.88 -11.69
CA LEU A 177 -18.02 24.88 -11.14
C LEU A 177 -19.10 24.65 -12.20
N ALA A 178 -18.76 24.69 -13.49
CA ALA A 178 -19.73 24.54 -14.55
C ALA A 178 -19.97 23.05 -14.84
N PHE A 179 -20.84 22.41 -14.06
CA PHE A 179 -21.38 21.08 -14.35
C PHE A 179 -22.88 21.19 -14.63
N ASP A 180 -23.36 20.49 -15.65
CA ASP A 180 -24.75 20.45 -16.11
C ASP A 180 -25.50 19.19 -15.66
N GLY A 181 -24.91 18.41 -14.73
CA GLY A 181 -25.47 17.16 -14.25
C GLY A 181 -24.56 16.43 -13.25
N ALA A 182 -25.01 15.27 -12.82
CA ALA A 182 -24.22 14.38 -11.97
C ALA A 182 -23.22 13.58 -12.81
N TYR A 183 -21.96 13.60 -12.39
CA TYR A 183 -20.88 12.87 -13.04
C TYR A 183 -20.10 12.03 -12.03
N THR A 184 -19.60 10.89 -12.49
CA THR A 184 -18.61 10.08 -11.78
C THR A 184 -17.26 10.17 -12.48
N ALA A 185 -16.20 10.13 -11.68
CA ALA A 185 -14.81 10.07 -12.12
C ALA A 185 -14.03 9.19 -11.15
N ASN A 186 -12.98 8.55 -11.66
CA ASN A 186 -12.14 7.65 -10.88
C ASN A 186 -10.70 8.17 -10.86
N HIS A 187 -10.01 7.91 -9.74
CA HIS A 187 -8.57 8.09 -9.61
C HIS A 187 -7.97 6.84 -8.98
N GLN A 188 -6.73 6.54 -9.35
CA GLN A 188 -5.94 5.48 -8.77
C GLN A 188 -4.86 6.08 -7.88
N LEU A 189 -4.85 5.66 -6.61
CA LEU A 189 -3.82 5.98 -5.63
C LEU A 189 -2.96 4.73 -5.40
N VAL A 190 -1.66 4.86 -5.56
CA VAL A 190 -0.69 3.79 -5.34
C VAL A 190 0.22 4.16 -4.18
N PHE A 191 0.28 3.29 -3.19
CA PHE A 191 1.24 3.39 -2.09
C PHE A 191 2.42 2.46 -2.32
N GLN A 192 3.59 2.90 -1.87
CA GLN A 192 4.75 2.05 -1.64
C GLN A 192 5.09 2.07 -0.15
N PHE A 193 5.36 0.89 0.41
CA PHE A 193 5.78 0.72 1.79
C PHE A 193 7.15 0.06 1.85
N GLN A 194 8.05 0.61 2.66
CA GLN A 194 9.38 0.06 2.91
C GLN A 194 9.71 0.09 4.40
N LEU A 195 10.64 -0.75 4.83
CA LEU A 195 11.17 -0.66 6.20
C LEU A 195 11.91 0.68 6.37
N ALA A 196 11.75 1.30 7.53
CA ALA A 196 12.42 2.56 7.87
C ALA A 196 13.91 2.40 8.16
#